data_AF-A0A259C0H1-F1
#
_entry.id   AF-A0A259C0H1-F1
#
_cell.length_a   1.000
_cell.length_b   1.000
_cell.length_c   1.000
_cell.angle_alpha   90.00
_cell.angle_beta   90.00
_cell.angle_gamma   90.00
#
_symmetry.space_group_name_H-M   'P 1'
#
loop_
_entity.id
_entity.type
_entity.pdbx_description
1 polymer ?
#
loop_
_entity_poly.entity_id
_entity_poly.type
_entity_poly.pdbx_seq_one_letter_code
_entity_poly.pdbx_strand_id
1 'polypeptide(L)'
;GACAGIGFMQQVVAWTPDSSGAIRLLNAQGRLVVEFGQATAGNYEALREGDGVYFLASPAASADATAVRVEEMLGDWDLARVAGTPICHVVLLEEAAANGGRKLQLGTPCDSAITQFGPVSWSIEGGNVLMASGSGGTPLRFARQEDGGWAKVPERGRPLLLLRQ
;
A
#
# COMPACT_ATOMS: atom_id res chain seq x y z
N GLY A 1 4.79 -24.78 -8.23
CA GLY A 1 3.99 -25.47 -7.20
C GLY A 1 2.58 -24.96 -7.30
N ALA A 2 1.58 -25.83 -7.30
CA ALA A 2 0.19 -25.40 -7.23
C ALA A 2 -0.05 -24.75 -5.87
N CYS A 3 -0.61 -23.53 -5.84
CA CYS A 3 -1.13 -22.97 -4.60
C CYS A 3 -2.15 -23.96 -4.03
N ALA A 4 -1.95 -24.41 -2.79
CA ALA A 4 -2.91 -25.27 -2.12
C ALA A 4 -4.22 -24.49 -1.97
N GLY A 5 -5.24 -24.88 -2.74
CA GLY A 5 -6.55 -24.25 -2.70
C GLY A 5 -7.25 -24.51 -1.36
N ILE A 6 -8.11 -23.60 -0.96
CA ILE A 6 -9.01 -23.79 0.18
C ILE A 6 -10.00 -24.91 -0.18
N GLY A 7 -9.84 -26.10 0.42
CA GLY A 7 -10.48 -27.33 -0.06
C GLY A 7 -12.00 -27.28 -0.11
N PHE A 8 -12.65 -26.67 0.88
CA PHE A 8 -14.11 -26.58 0.92
C PHE A 8 -14.69 -25.67 -0.18
N MET A 9 -13.90 -24.75 -0.74
CA MET A 9 -14.37 -23.81 -1.77
C MET A 9 -14.79 -24.52 -3.06
N GLN A 10 -14.25 -25.71 -3.33
CA GLN A 10 -14.63 -26.52 -4.49
C GLN A 10 -16.11 -26.98 -4.45
N GLN A 11 -16.74 -26.92 -3.28
CA GLN A 11 -18.14 -27.33 -3.09
C GLN A 11 -19.12 -26.16 -3.18
N VAL A 12 -18.62 -24.92 -3.20
CA VAL A 12 -19.43 -23.70 -3.14
C VAL A 12 -19.87 -23.30 -4.54
N VAL A 13 -21.18 -23.11 -4.73
CA VAL A 13 -21.76 -22.63 -6.00
C VAL A 13 -22.64 -21.40 -5.85
N ALA A 14 -23.00 -21.04 -4.61
CA ALA A 14 -23.82 -19.88 -4.31
C ALA A 14 -23.41 -19.26 -2.99
N TRP A 15 -23.76 -17.99 -2.81
CA TRP A 15 -23.62 -17.27 -1.55
C TRP A 15 -24.89 -16.45 -1.28
N THR A 16 -25.20 -16.24 -0.01
CA THR A 16 -26.31 -15.39 0.42
C THR A 16 -25.97 -14.70 1.73
N PRO A 17 -26.33 -13.41 1.92
CA PRO A 17 -26.40 -12.83 3.25
C PRO A 17 -27.58 -13.44 4.02
N ASP A 18 -27.50 -13.44 5.35
CA ASP A 18 -28.67 -13.67 6.22
C ASP A 18 -29.08 -12.41 6.99
N SER A 19 -30.12 -12.52 7.81
CA SER A 19 -30.67 -11.39 8.57
C SER A 19 -29.75 -10.86 9.67
N SER A 20 -28.74 -11.62 10.10
CA SER A 20 -27.68 -11.14 11.01
C SER A 20 -26.55 -10.40 10.27
N GLY A 21 -26.61 -10.42 8.93
CA GLY A 21 -25.56 -9.92 8.06
C GLY A 21 -24.43 -10.92 7.85
N ALA A 22 -24.51 -12.16 8.35
CA ALA A 22 -23.52 -13.18 8.06
C ALA A 22 -23.58 -13.61 6.58
N ILE A 23 -22.44 -14.02 6.02
CA ILE A 23 -22.34 -14.52 4.66
C ILE A 23 -22.33 -16.05 4.69
N ARG A 24 -23.32 -16.67 4.06
CA ARG A 24 -23.47 -18.12 3.94
C ARG A 24 -23.04 -18.59 2.56
N LEU A 25 -22.09 -19.51 2.50
CA LEU A 25 -21.70 -20.20 1.26
C LEU A 25 -22.44 -21.52 1.16
N LEU A 26 -23.07 -21.78 0.01
CA LEU A 26 -23.95 -22.91 -0.21
C LEU A 26 -23.43 -23.82 -1.32
N ASN A 27 -23.69 -25.12 -1.17
CA ASN A 27 -23.42 -26.10 -2.23
C ASN A 27 -24.58 -26.18 -3.24
N ALA A 28 -24.41 -27.03 -4.26
CA ALA A 28 -25.40 -27.21 -5.33
C ALA A 28 -26.77 -27.73 -4.86
N GLN A 29 -26.86 -28.28 -3.64
CA GLN A 29 -28.11 -28.72 -3.02
C GLN A 29 -28.70 -27.65 -2.09
N GLY A 30 -28.13 -26.44 -2.04
CA GLY A 30 -28.55 -25.36 -1.14
C GLY A 30 -28.16 -25.58 0.34
N ARG A 31 -27.28 -26.55 0.64
CA ARG A 31 -26.81 -26.80 2.01
C ARG A 31 -25.66 -25.87 2.36
N LEU A 32 -25.63 -25.43 3.61
CA LEU A 32 -24.55 -24.62 4.16
C LEU A 32 -23.22 -25.38 4.11
N VAL A 33 -22.22 -24.77 3.46
CA VAL A 33 -20.84 -25.23 3.44
C VAL A 33 -20.05 -24.55 4.55
N VAL A 34 -20.17 -23.21 4.64
CA VAL A 34 -19.54 -22.39 5.69
C VAL A 34 -20.34 -21.10 5.88
N GLU A 35 -20.38 -20.63 7.14
CA GLU A 35 -20.94 -19.34 7.51
C GLU A 35 -19.82 -18.44 8.01
N PHE A 36 -19.75 -17.22 7.47
CA PHE A 36 -18.83 -16.18 7.87
C PHE A 36 -19.58 -15.13 8.67
N GLY A 37 -19.28 -15.04 9.96
CA GLY A 37 -19.83 -14.02 10.85
C GLY A 37 -19.08 -12.70 10.68
N GLN A 38 -19.76 -11.57 10.97
CA GLN A 38 -19.09 -10.26 10.97
C GLN A 38 -17.99 -10.20 12.04
N ALA A 39 -16.83 -9.72 11.63
CA ALA A 39 -15.68 -9.45 12.47
C ALA A 39 -15.40 -7.93 12.50
N THR A 40 -14.25 -7.53 13.05
CA THR A 40 -13.87 -6.11 13.15
C THR A 40 -13.51 -5.52 11.79
N ALA A 41 -13.76 -4.20 11.64
CA ALA A 41 -13.35 -3.41 10.47
C ALA A 41 -13.93 -3.91 9.12
N GLY A 42 -15.17 -4.42 9.13
CA GLY A 42 -15.86 -4.85 7.91
C GLY A 42 -15.35 -6.15 7.30
N ASN A 43 -14.55 -6.91 8.06
CA ASN A 43 -14.15 -8.27 7.70
C ASN A 43 -15.17 -9.29 8.21
N TYR A 44 -15.10 -10.50 7.69
CA TYR A 44 -15.86 -11.64 8.20
C TYR A 44 -14.95 -12.81 8.52
N GLU A 45 -15.34 -13.63 9.48
CA GLU A 45 -14.55 -14.77 9.98
C GLU A 45 -15.41 -16.04 10.03
N ALA A 46 -14.79 -17.18 9.70
CA ALA A 46 -15.39 -18.50 9.85
C ALA A 46 -14.40 -19.47 10.51
N LEU A 47 -14.87 -20.14 11.56
CA LEU A 47 -14.16 -21.26 12.20
C LEU A 47 -14.68 -22.57 11.62
N ARG A 48 -13.78 -23.39 11.06
CA ARG A 48 -14.11 -24.72 10.57
C ARG A 48 -13.36 -25.77 11.37
N GLU A 49 -14.11 -26.55 12.14
CA GLU A 49 -13.57 -27.65 12.93
C GLU A 49 -12.81 -28.63 12.04
N GLY A 50 -11.55 -28.92 12.40
CA GLY A 50 -10.68 -29.83 11.65
C GLY A 50 -10.06 -29.28 10.36
N ASP A 51 -10.28 -28.00 10.02
CA ASP A 51 -9.80 -27.37 8.78
C ASP A 51 -8.98 -26.08 9.07
N GLY A 52 -9.59 -25.10 9.73
CA GLY A 52 -8.91 -23.86 10.10
C GLY A 52 -9.83 -22.66 10.29
N VAL A 53 -9.21 -21.48 10.45
CA VAL A 53 -9.89 -20.17 10.51
C VAL A 53 -9.77 -19.50 9.15
N TYR A 54 -10.88 -18.96 8.65
CA TYR A 54 -10.95 -18.28 7.36
C TYR A 54 -11.47 -16.86 7.52
N PHE A 55 -10.91 -15.95 6.74
CA PHE A 55 -11.33 -14.55 6.71
C PHE A 55 -11.86 -14.19 5.33
N LEU A 56 -13.01 -13.51 5.26
CA LEU A 56 -13.42 -12.76 4.08
C LEU A 56 -13.16 -11.28 4.36
N ALA A 57 -12.17 -10.73 3.68
CA ALA A 57 -11.92 -9.30 3.65
C ALA A 57 -12.50 -8.71 2.37
N SER A 58 -13.11 -7.53 2.46
CA SER A 58 -13.36 -6.73 1.26
C SER A 58 -12.02 -6.39 0.60
N PRO A 59 -11.89 -6.42 -0.74
CA PRO A 59 -10.70 -5.93 -1.42
C PRO A 59 -10.32 -4.50 -1.00
N ALA A 60 -11.31 -3.66 -0.65
CA ALA A 60 -11.08 -2.33 -0.10
C ALA A 60 -10.56 -2.35 1.35
N ALA A 61 -10.99 -3.32 2.17
CA ALA A 61 -10.47 -3.51 3.53
C ALA A 61 -9.04 -4.07 3.52
N SER A 62 -8.71 -4.94 2.56
CA SER A 62 -7.32 -5.36 2.33
C SER A 62 -6.47 -4.25 1.71
N ALA A 63 -7.08 -3.37 0.91
CA ALA A 63 -6.38 -2.19 0.37
C ALA A 63 -6.00 -1.22 1.49
N ASP A 64 -6.80 -1.09 2.56
CA ASP A 64 -6.54 -0.18 3.68
C ASP A 64 -5.35 -0.62 4.57
N ALA A 65 -5.12 -1.94 4.72
CA ALA A 65 -3.93 -2.44 5.41
C ALA A 65 -2.63 -2.13 4.64
N THR A 66 -2.72 -1.97 3.31
CA THR A 66 -1.60 -1.60 2.43
C THR A 66 -1.63 -0.15 1.96
N ALA A 67 -2.68 0.59 2.31
CA ALA A 67 -2.87 1.96 1.87
C ALA A 67 -1.85 2.83 2.57
N VAL A 68 -1.07 3.52 1.75
CA VAL A 68 -0.05 4.45 2.22
C VAL A 68 -0.78 5.63 2.83
N ARG A 69 -0.59 5.87 4.13
CA ARG A 69 -1.19 7.00 4.81
C ARG A 69 -0.27 8.20 4.74
N VAL A 70 -0.87 9.39 4.75
CA VAL A 70 -0.12 10.65 4.72
C VAL A 70 0.75 10.75 5.95
N GLU A 71 0.17 10.44 7.10
CA GLU A 71 0.79 10.53 8.42
C GLU A 71 1.99 9.59 8.56
N GLU A 72 1.97 8.44 7.87
CA GLU A 72 3.09 7.50 7.80
C GLU A 72 4.27 8.08 7.00
N MET A 73 3.99 8.96 6.04
CA MET A 73 5.00 9.54 5.17
C MET A 73 5.59 10.85 5.71
N LEU A 74 4.97 11.52 6.68
CA LEU A 74 5.47 12.78 7.24
C LEU A 74 6.81 12.62 7.96
N GLY A 75 7.68 13.62 7.86
CA GLY A 75 8.97 13.70 8.56
C GLY A 75 10.18 13.49 7.67
N ASP A 76 11.29 13.07 8.28
CA ASP A 76 12.61 13.00 7.65
C ASP A 76 12.84 11.70 6.88
N TRP A 77 13.44 11.84 5.71
CA TRP A 77 13.77 10.75 4.81
C TRP A 77 15.11 10.98 4.10
N ASP A 78 15.69 9.87 3.66
CA ASP A 78 16.87 9.83 2.82
C ASP A 78 16.53 9.37 1.41
N LEU A 79 16.96 10.15 0.43
CA LEU A 79 17.15 9.68 -0.93
C LEU A 79 18.53 9.05 -1.02
N ALA A 80 18.60 7.79 -1.47
CA ALA A 80 19.85 7.03 -1.54
C ALA A 80 19.95 6.20 -2.82
N ARG A 81 21.18 5.93 -3.28
CA ARG A 81 21.43 4.96 -4.37
C ARG A 81 21.58 3.53 -3.86
N VAL A 82 22.12 3.42 -2.65
CA VAL A 82 22.33 2.19 -1.89
C VAL A 82 21.97 2.52 -0.45
N ALA A 83 21.32 1.59 0.25
CA ALA A 83 20.94 1.78 1.64
C ALA A 83 22.15 2.15 2.52
N GLY A 84 21.95 3.07 3.47
CA GLY A 84 22.99 3.53 4.39
C GLY A 84 23.96 4.59 3.83
N THR A 85 23.79 5.03 2.58
CA THR A 85 24.58 6.15 2.00
C THR A 85 23.64 7.18 1.37
N PRO A 86 23.14 8.15 2.17
CA PRO A 86 22.23 9.17 1.66
C PRO A 86 22.93 10.09 0.66
N ILE A 87 22.24 10.35 -0.44
CA ILE A 87 22.65 11.35 -1.44
C ILE A 87 21.86 12.64 -1.32
N CYS A 88 20.66 12.61 -0.72
CA CYS A 88 19.93 13.81 -0.36
C CYS A 88 19.01 13.57 0.86
N HIS A 89 19.01 14.46 1.84
CA HIS A 89 17.98 14.46 2.89
C HIS A 89 16.74 15.20 2.39
N VAL A 90 15.56 14.68 2.71
CA VAL A 90 14.28 15.34 2.38
C VAL A 90 13.32 15.27 3.57
N VAL A 91 12.52 16.33 3.74
CA VAL A 91 11.46 16.37 4.75
C VAL A 91 10.12 16.44 4.02
N LEU A 92 9.26 15.46 4.28
CA LEU A 92 7.90 15.42 3.76
C LEU A 92 6.97 16.05 4.80
N LEU A 93 6.36 17.18 4.45
CA LEU A 93 5.59 17.98 5.39
C LEU A 93 4.08 17.86 5.13
N GLU A 94 3.26 18.31 6.08
CA GLU A 94 1.79 18.27 5.96
C GLU A 94 1.25 19.52 5.24
N GLU A 95 1.99 20.65 5.22
CA GLU A 95 1.44 21.88 4.67
C GLU A 95 1.21 21.76 3.16
N ALA A 96 0.09 22.33 2.69
CA ALA A 96 -0.23 22.37 1.27
C ALA A 96 0.86 23.11 0.47
N ALA A 97 1.24 22.55 -0.67
CA ALA A 97 2.14 23.19 -1.63
C ALA A 97 1.35 24.01 -2.66
N ALA A 98 1.96 25.10 -3.16
CA ALA A 98 1.29 26.00 -4.11
C ALA A 98 0.97 25.34 -5.47
N ASN A 99 1.74 24.33 -5.85
CA ASN A 99 1.59 23.56 -7.09
C ASN A 99 0.74 22.27 -6.90
N GLY A 100 0.03 22.14 -5.77
CA GLY A 100 -0.73 20.94 -5.41
C GLY A 100 0.11 19.92 -4.64
N GLY A 101 -0.59 19.04 -3.92
CA GLY A 101 0.03 18.14 -2.94
C GLY A 101 0.48 18.88 -1.68
N ARG A 102 1.48 18.33 -1.01
CA ARG A 102 2.07 18.84 0.24
C ARG A 102 3.52 19.25 0.06
N LYS A 103 4.05 20.12 0.91
CA LYS A 103 5.41 20.65 0.80
C LYS A 103 6.47 19.57 1.04
N LEU A 104 7.55 19.66 0.27
CA LEU A 104 8.78 18.89 0.45
C LEU A 104 9.93 19.87 0.61
N GLN A 105 10.81 19.62 1.58
CA GLN A 105 12.05 20.38 1.78
C GLN A 105 13.27 19.52 1.51
N LEU A 106 14.29 20.09 0.88
CA LEU A 106 15.60 19.46 0.71
C LEU A 106 16.52 19.85 1.88
N GLY A 107 17.27 18.88 2.40
CA GLY A 107 18.30 19.04 3.42
C GLY A 107 19.71 18.79 2.86
N THR A 108 20.69 18.61 3.75
CA THR A 108 22.10 18.37 3.40
C THR A 108 22.61 17.04 3.96
N PRO A 109 23.26 16.16 3.17
CA PRO A 109 23.73 16.40 1.80
C PRO A 109 22.57 16.50 0.81
N CYS A 110 22.84 17.02 -0.38
CA CYS A 110 21.95 16.87 -1.53
C CYS A 110 22.73 16.92 -2.84
N ASP A 111 22.79 15.78 -3.54
CA ASP A 111 23.45 15.63 -4.82
C ASP A 111 22.88 16.56 -5.89
N SER A 112 23.73 17.00 -6.82
CA SER A 112 23.38 17.98 -7.84
C SER A 112 22.23 17.53 -8.75
N ALA A 113 22.07 16.22 -8.97
CA ALA A 113 20.95 15.72 -9.79
C ALA A 113 19.60 15.91 -9.09
N ILE A 114 19.57 15.83 -7.75
CA ILE A 114 18.34 16.05 -6.97
C ILE A 114 18.03 17.53 -6.89
N THR A 115 19.02 18.39 -6.64
CA THR A 115 18.83 19.84 -6.61
C THR A 115 18.44 20.38 -7.99
N GLN A 116 18.99 19.83 -9.08
CA GLN A 116 18.59 20.17 -10.44
C GLN A 116 17.17 19.73 -10.77
N PHE A 117 16.73 18.54 -10.31
CA PHE A 117 15.33 18.13 -10.43
C PHE A 117 14.42 19.08 -9.64
N GLY A 118 14.85 19.53 -8.46
CA GLY A 118 14.17 20.56 -7.67
C GLY A 118 12.78 20.14 -7.19
N PRO A 119 12.63 19.01 -6.48
CA PRO A 119 11.34 18.62 -5.91
C PRO A 119 10.92 19.63 -4.84
N VAL A 120 9.66 20.07 -4.90
CA VAL A 120 9.08 21.04 -3.94
C VAL A 120 7.80 20.56 -3.30
N SER A 121 7.17 19.52 -3.87
CA SER A 121 5.95 18.95 -3.34
C SER A 121 5.91 17.43 -3.44
N TRP A 122 5.07 16.82 -2.60
CA TRP A 122 4.81 15.40 -2.60
C TRP A 122 3.31 15.07 -2.50
N SER A 123 2.92 13.90 -2.99
CA SER A 123 1.55 13.38 -2.92
C SER A 123 1.54 11.86 -2.80
N ILE A 124 0.39 11.29 -2.47
CA ILE A 124 0.14 9.85 -2.54
C ILE A 124 -0.89 9.62 -3.64
N GLU A 125 -0.52 8.85 -4.66
CA GLU A 125 -1.41 8.50 -5.78
C GLU A 125 -1.29 7.02 -6.11
N GLY A 126 -2.42 6.31 -6.04
CA GLY A 126 -2.48 4.87 -6.34
C GLY A 126 -1.50 4.04 -5.49
N GLY A 127 -1.33 4.40 -4.22
CA GLY A 127 -0.40 3.71 -3.31
C GLY A 127 1.08 4.01 -3.54
N ASN A 128 1.41 5.04 -4.32
CA ASN A 128 2.79 5.47 -4.55
C ASN A 128 3.03 6.85 -3.95
N VAL A 129 4.26 7.12 -3.54
CA VAL A 129 4.72 8.46 -3.15
C VAL A 129 5.26 9.15 -4.39
N LEU A 130 4.71 10.31 -4.72
CA LEU A 130 5.17 11.13 -5.83
C LEU A 130 5.90 12.35 -5.29
N MET A 131 7.03 12.71 -5.89
CA MET A 131 7.74 13.96 -5.63
C MET A 131 7.78 14.77 -6.92
N ALA A 132 7.15 15.94 -6.90
CA ALA A 132 6.99 16.81 -8.06
C ALA A 132 7.96 18.00 -8.00
N SER A 133 8.50 18.34 -9.17
CA SER A 133 9.38 19.48 -9.34
C SER A 133 8.61 20.81 -9.36
N GLY A 134 9.22 21.85 -8.82
CA GLY A 134 8.69 23.22 -8.91
C GLY A 134 8.66 23.78 -10.33
N SER A 135 9.49 23.27 -11.23
CA SER A 135 9.50 23.66 -12.65
C SER A 135 8.56 22.81 -13.52
N GLY A 136 7.84 21.85 -12.92
CA GLY A 136 6.95 20.91 -13.61
C GLY A 136 7.68 19.69 -14.20
N GLY A 137 7.00 18.93 -15.05
CA GLY A 137 7.51 17.69 -15.64
C GLY A 137 7.04 16.42 -14.93
N THR A 138 7.64 15.28 -15.28
CA THR A 138 7.24 13.98 -14.71
C THR A 138 7.73 13.84 -13.28
N PRO A 139 6.85 13.57 -12.30
CA PRO A 139 7.25 13.38 -10.91
C PRO A 139 8.11 12.12 -10.74
N LEU A 140 8.98 12.13 -9.73
CA LEU A 140 9.58 10.90 -9.25
C LEU A 140 8.50 10.11 -8.53
N ARG A 141 8.24 8.87 -8.95
CA ARG A 141 7.30 7.97 -8.30
C ARG A 141 8.08 6.92 -7.53
N PHE A 142 7.72 6.69 -6.28
CA PHE A 142 8.25 5.64 -5.43
C PHE A 142 7.13 4.67 -5.08
N ALA A 143 7.38 3.38 -5.32
CA ALA A 143 6.47 2.30 -4.94
C ALA A 143 7.05 1.55 -3.74
N ARG A 144 6.14 1.04 -2.90
CA ARG A 144 6.51 0.13 -1.82
C ARG A 144 7.02 -1.19 -2.40
N GLN A 145 8.13 -1.68 -1.86
CA GLN A 145 8.78 -2.92 -2.24
C GLN A 145 8.30 -4.07 -1.34
N GLU A 146 8.62 -5.31 -1.70
CA GLU A 146 8.26 -6.50 -0.91
C GLU A 146 8.87 -6.50 0.49
N ASP A 147 10.06 -5.90 0.64
CA ASP A 147 10.75 -5.73 1.93
C ASP A 147 10.19 -4.56 2.76
N GLY A 148 9.13 -3.90 2.27
CA GLY A 148 8.49 -2.75 2.91
C GLY A 148 9.19 -1.42 2.66
N GLY A 149 10.36 -1.40 2.01
CA GLY A 149 11.07 -0.19 1.60
C GLY A 149 10.42 0.51 0.42
N TRP A 150 10.99 1.66 0.01
CA TRP A 150 10.48 2.45 -1.11
C TRP A 150 11.54 2.63 -2.18
N ALA A 151 11.19 2.31 -3.43
CA ALA A 151 12.09 2.47 -4.57
C ALA A 151 11.39 3.18 -5.73
N LYS A 152 12.17 3.97 -6.48
CA LYS A 152 11.70 4.72 -7.64
C LYS A 152 11.24 3.76 -8.74
N VAL A 153 10.05 4.01 -9.28
CA VAL A 153 9.43 3.25 -10.38
C VAL A 153 9.01 4.15 -11.56
N PRO A 154 9.09 3.65 -12.82
CA PRO A 154 9.76 2.42 -13.19
C PRO A 154 11.28 2.54 -12.95
N GLU A 155 11.92 1.40 -12.67
CA GLU A 155 13.37 1.35 -12.49
C GLU A 155 14.04 1.62 -13.84
N ARG A 156 14.43 2.89 -14.05
CA ARG A 156 15.15 3.34 -15.23
C ARG A 156 16.36 4.13 -14.81
N GLY A 157 17.51 3.76 -15.37
CA GLY A 157 18.79 4.41 -15.06
C GLY A 157 19.31 3.97 -13.69
N ARG A 158 19.76 4.93 -12.87
CA ARG A 158 20.33 4.65 -11.55
C ARG A 158 19.21 4.42 -10.52
N PRO A 159 19.32 3.38 -9.66
CA PRO A 159 18.33 3.13 -8.61
C PRO A 159 18.22 4.34 -7.70
N LEU A 160 17.03 4.58 -7.17
CA LEU A 160 16.80 5.63 -6.18
C LEU A 160 15.83 5.09 -5.14
N LEU A 161 16.29 5.05 -3.90
CA LEU A 161 15.55 4.60 -2.74
C LEU A 161 15.06 5.81 -1.96
N LEU A 162 13.94 5.63 -1.26
CA LEU A 162 13.43 6.56 -0.25
C LEU A 162 13.42 5.80 1.08
N LEU A 163 14.28 6.21 2.01
CA LEU A 163 14.54 5.48 3.25
C LEU A 163 14.17 6.36 4.44
N ARG A 164 13.55 5.76 5.46
CA ARG A 164 13.26 6.50 6.69
C ARG A 164 14.58 6.77 7.43
N GLN A 165 14.71 7.96 8.01
CA GLN A 165 15.80 8.27 8.95
C GLN A 165 15.58 7.63 10.32
#